data_AF-A0A1J5TD61-F1
#
_entry.id   AF-A0A1J5TD61-F1
#
_cell.length_a   1.000
_cell.length_b   1.000
_cell.length_c   1.000
_cell.angle_alpha   90.00
_cell.angle_beta   90.00
_cell.angle_gamma   90.00
#
_symmetry.space_group_name_H-M   'P 1'
#
loop_
_entity.id
_entity.type
_entity.pdbx_description
1 polymer ?
#
loop_
_entity_poly.entity_id
_entity_poly.type
_entity_poly.pdbx_seq_one_letter_code
_entity_poly.pdbx_strand_id
1 'polypeptide(L)'
;MPFFDQPGQPRQHKPWPMKWVVLSIAIFIVGYTWIRVKYSKPGPSYEPYQDTIDRMTVERLLSSGYQRFDAPAEVPADSVRSLVLGSSSPAPVAVSRGGIPSEINVALIQKPALADAIDTVLAPSTGPIHGTYRILFVATLPDARHTAAAATVFRRGRDLTIIPGWERIEGRLQARSRSAAVLVSIPTGSLPAGDYRATVVGARSSRSWTVDLRQ
;
A
#
# COMPACT_ATOMS: atom_id res chain seq x y z
N MET A 1 -2.78 63.91 59.96
CA MET A 1 -4.07 63.22 59.80
C MET A 1 -3.89 62.10 58.80
N PRO A 2 -3.87 60.82 59.21
CA PRO A 2 -3.66 59.68 58.32
C PRO A 2 -5.00 59.17 57.76
N PHE A 3 -5.03 58.91 56.45
CA PHE A 3 -6.14 58.28 55.72
C PHE A 3 -5.92 56.76 55.78
N PHE A 4 -6.81 56.02 56.45
CA PHE A 4 -6.73 54.57 56.52
C PHE A 4 -7.26 53.97 55.21
N ASP A 5 -6.38 53.26 54.48
CA ASP A 5 -6.79 52.32 53.44
C ASP A 5 -7.59 51.17 54.06
N GLN A 6 -8.86 51.03 53.68
CA GLN A 6 -9.67 49.85 53.98
C GLN A 6 -9.29 48.72 53.01
N PRO A 7 -9.04 47.49 53.49
CA PRO A 7 -8.86 46.35 52.60
C PRO A 7 -10.19 46.03 51.91
N GLY A 8 -10.19 46.10 50.57
CA GLY A 8 -11.34 45.77 49.74
C GLY A 8 -11.83 44.35 50.02
N GLN A 9 -13.11 44.21 50.35
CA GLN A 9 -13.74 42.91 50.58
C GLN A 9 -13.61 42.01 49.34
N PRO A 10 -13.29 40.71 49.50
CA PRO A 10 -13.29 39.78 48.37
C PRO A 10 -14.72 39.61 47.86
N ARG A 11 -14.96 39.95 46.59
CA ARG A 11 -16.24 39.72 45.91
C ARG A 11 -16.53 38.23 45.90
N GLN A 12 -17.49 37.80 46.70
CA GLN A 12 -17.92 36.41 46.76
C GLN A 12 -18.68 36.08 45.47
N HIS A 13 -17.96 35.55 44.48
CA HIS A 13 -18.56 35.07 43.24
C HIS A 13 -19.43 33.86 43.56
N LYS A 14 -20.76 34.07 43.60
CA LYS A 14 -21.72 32.97 43.64
C LYS A 14 -21.45 32.12 42.40
N PRO A 15 -21.01 30.84 42.53
CA PRO A 15 -20.75 30.03 41.37
C PRO A 15 -22.08 29.90 40.64
N TRP A 16 -22.12 30.39 39.40
CA TRP A 16 -23.25 30.12 38.50
C TRP A 16 -23.55 28.63 38.55
N PRO A 17 -24.82 28.21 38.47
CA PRO A 17 -25.19 26.81 38.58
C PRO A 17 -24.51 26.01 37.46
N MET A 18 -23.31 25.50 37.79
CA MET A 18 -22.31 24.94 36.88
C MET A 18 -22.88 23.76 36.08
N LYS A 19 -23.90 23.13 36.64
CA LYS A 19 -24.70 22.06 36.04
C LYS A 19 -25.32 22.46 34.69
N TRP A 20 -25.78 23.70 34.53
CA TRP A 20 -26.41 24.14 33.27
C TRP A 20 -25.40 24.41 32.15
N VAL A 21 -24.23 24.94 32.50
CA VAL A 21 -23.14 25.12 31.55
C VAL A 21 -22.64 23.75 31.07
N VAL A 22 -22.41 22.82 32.00
CA VAL A 22 -22.00 21.45 31.67
C VAL A 22 -23.05 20.74 30.80
N LEU A 23 -24.34 20.89 31.13
CA LEU A 23 -25.42 20.31 30.34
C LEU A 23 -25.45 20.86 28.90
N SER A 24 -25.27 22.16 28.74
CA SER A 24 -25.24 22.79 27.41
C SER A 24 -24.05 22.29 26.57
N ILE A 25 -22.85 22.23 27.14
CA ILE A 25 -21.66 21.71 26.46
C ILE A 25 -21.86 20.25 26.06
N ALA A 26 -22.42 19.42 26.95
CA ALA A 26 -22.68 18.01 26.66
C ALA A 26 -23.64 17.84 25.48
N ILE A 27 -24.73 18.63 25.43
CA ILE A 27 -25.68 18.63 24.31
C ILE A 27 -24.98 18.98 23.00
N PHE A 28 -24.15 20.03 22.99
CA PHE A 28 -23.43 20.44 21.79
C PHE A 28 -22.41 19.39 21.33
N ILE A 29 -21.67 18.76 22.25
CA ILE A 29 -20.72 17.70 21.92
C ILE A 29 -21.44 16.50 21.31
N VAL A 30 -22.54 16.05 21.91
CA VAL A 30 -23.30 14.89 21.40
C VAL A 30 -23.91 15.20 20.04
N GLY A 31 -24.52 16.38 19.88
CA GLY A 31 -25.08 16.81 18.59
C GLY A 31 -24.03 16.91 17.50
N TYR A 32 -22.90 17.55 17.79
CA TYR A 32 -21.78 17.66 16.85
C TYR A 32 -21.18 16.29 16.49
N THR A 33 -21.02 15.42 17.48
CA THR A 33 -20.49 14.06 17.27
C THR A 33 -21.43 13.24 16.41
N TRP A 34 -22.74 13.32 16.65
CA TRP A 34 -23.74 12.59 15.86
C TRP A 34 -23.80 13.07 14.41
N ILE A 35 -23.78 14.39 14.17
CA ILE A 35 -23.70 14.96 12.81
C ILE A 35 -22.42 14.49 12.12
N ARG A 36 -21.28 14.55 12.80
CA ARG A 36 -20.01 14.12 12.24
C ARG A 36 -20.03 12.63 11.87
N VAL A 37 -20.53 11.75 12.73
CA VAL A 37 -20.59 10.32 12.44
C VAL A 37 -21.60 10.02 11.31
N LYS A 38 -22.76 10.67 11.29
CA LYS A 38 -23.80 10.42 10.29
C LYS A 38 -23.45 10.95 8.89
N TYR A 39 -22.73 12.08 8.82
CA TYR A 39 -22.39 12.74 7.56
C TYR A 39 -20.91 12.60 7.16
N SER A 40 -20.07 11.96 7.99
CA SER A 40 -18.73 11.56 7.57
C SER A 40 -18.89 10.50 6.49
N LYS A 41 -18.67 10.89 5.23
CA LYS A 41 -18.65 9.96 4.11
C LYS A 41 -17.58 8.89 4.39
N PRO A 42 -17.95 7.58 4.41
CA PRO A 42 -16.97 6.51 4.49
C PRO A 42 -16.38 6.34 3.09
N GLY A 43 -15.20 6.90 2.86
CA GLY A 43 -14.50 6.70 1.60
C GLY A 43 -13.34 7.70 1.45
N PRO A 44 -12.30 7.34 0.71
CA PRO A 44 -11.25 8.28 0.35
C PRO A 44 -11.86 9.49 -0.38
N SER A 45 -11.21 10.65 -0.25
CA SER A 45 -11.59 11.83 -1.00
C SER A 45 -11.62 11.49 -2.49
N TYR A 46 -12.72 11.85 -3.16
CA TYR A 46 -12.83 11.70 -4.61
C TYR A 46 -11.76 12.58 -5.27
N GLU A 47 -10.80 11.95 -5.96
CA GLU A 47 -9.71 12.63 -6.65
C GLU A 47 -9.97 12.53 -8.15
N PRO A 48 -10.72 13.49 -8.75
CA PRO A 48 -11.31 13.34 -10.09
C PRO A 48 -10.27 13.08 -11.19
N TYR A 49 -9.06 13.62 -11.04
CA TYR A 49 -7.98 13.37 -11.99
C TYR A 49 -7.47 11.93 -11.92
N GLN A 50 -7.18 11.41 -10.71
CA GLN A 50 -6.72 10.03 -10.54
C GLN A 50 -7.82 9.04 -10.96
N ASP A 51 -9.05 9.29 -10.53
CA ASP A 51 -10.20 8.42 -10.82
C ASP A 51 -10.48 8.30 -12.33
N THR A 52 -10.30 9.38 -13.10
CA THR A 52 -10.49 9.33 -14.56
C THR A 52 -9.34 8.58 -15.25
N ILE A 53 -8.11 8.78 -14.80
CA ILE A 53 -6.92 8.09 -15.32
C ILE A 53 -6.99 6.59 -15.03
N ASP A 54 -7.40 6.20 -13.83
CA ASP A 54 -7.56 4.80 -13.45
C ASP A 54 -8.66 4.12 -14.26
N ARG A 55 -9.81 4.77 -14.46
CA ARG A 55 -10.88 4.25 -15.31
C ARG A 55 -10.41 3.98 -16.74
N MET A 56 -9.75 4.96 -17.37
CA MET A 56 -9.23 4.80 -18.74
C MET A 56 -8.16 3.71 -18.84
N THR A 57 -7.30 3.59 -17.82
CA THR A 57 -6.26 2.56 -17.77
C THR A 57 -6.88 1.17 -17.62
N VAL A 58 -7.86 1.02 -16.73
CA VAL A 58 -8.59 -0.24 -16.50
C VAL A 58 -9.35 -0.65 -17.76
N GLU A 59 -10.04 0.27 -18.44
CA GLU A 59 -10.75 -0.03 -19.70
C GLU A 59 -9.79 -0.56 -20.78
N ARG A 60 -8.62 0.07 -20.94
CA ARG A 60 -7.59 -0.38 -21.90
C ARG A 60 -7.00 -1.73 -21.55
N LEU A 61 -6.72 -1.98 -20.26
CA LEU A 61 -6.21 -3.26 -19.79
C LEU A 61 -7.23 -4.39 -19.93
N LEU A 62 -8.50 -4.14 -19.61
CA LEU A 62 -9.57 -5.12 -19.80
C LEU A 62 -9.76 -5.45 -21.27
N SER A 63 -9.71 -4.43 -22.15
CA SER A 63 -9.81 -4.65 -23.61
C SER A 63 -8.66 -5.48 -24.19
N SER A 64 -7.51 -5.52 -23.49
CA SER A 64 -6.35 -6.34 -23.86
C SER A 64 -6.28 -7.68 -23.11
N GLY A 65 -7.30 -8.02 -22.31
CA GLY A 65 -7.39 -9.28 -21.57
C GLY A 65 -6.60 -9.33 -20.27
N TYR A 66 -6.13 -8.18 -19.77
CA TYR A 66 -5.42 -8.06 -18.51
C TYR A 66 -6.38 -7.76 -17.35
N GLN A 67 -6.24 -8.53 -16.27
CA GLN A 67 -6.88 -8.24 -14.98
C GLN A 67 -5.85 -7.57 -14.07
N ARG A 68 -6.17 -6.38 -13.57
CA ARG A 68 -5.35 -5.63 -12.61
C ARG A 68 -5.84 -5.87 -11.19
N PHE A 69 -4.92 -6.08 -10.27
CA PHE A 69 -5.20 -6.07 -8.84
C PHE A 69 -4.01 -5.50 -8.08
N ASP A 70 -4.31 -4.76 -7.01
CA ASP A 70 -3.28 -4.18 -6.17
C ASP A 70 -2.87 -5.18 -5.09
N ALA A 71 -1.57 -5.32 -4.91
CA ALA A 71 -0.95 -6.18 -3.92
C ALA A 71 -0.19 -5.30 -2.91
N PRO A 72 -0.56 -5.33 -1.62
CA PRO A 72 0.20 -4.61 -0.60
C PRO A 72 1.65 -5.07 -0.60
N ALA A 73 2.54 -4.10 -0.49
CA ALA A 73 3.98 -4.32 -0.43
C ALA A 73 4.55 -3.55 0.76
N GLU A 74 5.44 -4.19 1.50
CA GLU A 74 6.00 -3.63 2.72
C GLU A 74 7.50 -3.91 2.80
N VAL A 75 8.22 -3.00 3.49
CA VAL A 75 9.64 -3.19 3.80
C VAL A 75 9.72 -4.03 5.08
N PRO A 76 10.27 -5.25 5.02
CA PRO A 76 10.31 -6.12 6.18
C PRO A 76 11.32 -5.64 7.23
N ALA A 77 10.97 -5.79 8.51
CA ALA A 77 11.83 -5.42 9.63
C ALA A 77 12.82 -6.52 10.05
N ASP A 78 12.44 -7.81 9.97
CA ASP A 78 13.23 -8.96 10.44
C ASP A 78 12.97 -10.23 9.58
N SER A 79 13.64 -11.34 9.88
CA SER A 79 13.73 -12.62 9.14
C SER A 79 12.40 -13.17 8.57
N VAL A 80 12.00 -12.62 7.43
CA VAL A 80 10.75 -12.91 6.69
C VAL A 80 10.72 -14.28 6.02
N ARG A 81 11.83 -15.02 6.05
CA ARG A 81 11.97 -16.25 5.27
C ARG A 81 10.92 -17.29 5.66
N SER A 82 10.62 -17.41 6.95
CA SER A 82 9.57 -18.29 7.47
C SER A 82 8.16 -17.80 7.13
N LEU A 83 7.93 -16.48 7.13
CA LEU A 83 6.65 -15.87 6.74
C LEU A 83 6.33 -16.07 5.25
N VAL A 84 7.34 -16.07 4.40
CA VAL A 84 7.21 -16.26 2.95
C VAL A 84 6.99 -17.74 2.64
N LEU A 85 7.90 -18.61 3.09
CA LEU A 85 7.88 -20.01 2.71
C LEU A 85 6.85 -20.84 3.49
N GLY A 86 6.59 -20.51 4.76
CA GLY A 86 5.81 -21.38 5.65
C GLY A 86 6.37 -22.80 5.63
N SER A 87 5.52 -23.77 5.27
CA SER A 87 5.87 -25.18 5.05
C SER A 87 6.20 -25.54 3.59
N SER A 88 6.16 -24.57 2.68
CA SER A 88 6.38 -24.78 1.24
C SER A 88 7.85 -24.66 0.84
N SER A 89 8.25 -25.41 -0.18
CA SER A 89 9.59 -25.32 -0.75
C SER A 89 9.73 -24.04 -1.59
N PRO A 90 10.91 -23.39 -1.64
CA PRO A 90 11.15 -22.29 -2.56
C PRO A 90 11.04 -22.74 -4.02
N ALA A 91 10.38 -21.93 -4.84
CA ALA A 91 10.30 -22.12 -6.28
C ALA A 91 11.66 -21.85 -6.95
N PRO A 92 12.03 -22.60 -8.01
CA PRO A 92 13.18 -22.24 -8.83
C PRO A 92 12.93 -20.92 -9.57
N VAL A 93 13.82 -19.94 -9.35
CA VAL A 93 13.72 -18.61 -9.94
C VAL A 93 14.68 -18.48 -11.13
N ALA A 94 14.12 -18.15 -12.29
CA ALA A 94 14.87 -17.85 -13.50
C ALA A 94 15.12 -16.34 -13.67
N VAL A 95 16.25 -15.98 -14.28
CA VAL A 95 16.50 -14.62 -14.76
C VAL A 95 15.68 -14.39 -16.03
N SER A 96 15.02 -13.25 -16.13
CA SER A 96 14.32 -12.80 -17.34
C SER A 96 14.77 -11.39 -17.72
N ARG A 97 14.47 -11.00 -18.98
CA ARG A 97 14.78 -9.64 -19.46
C ARG A 97 13.99 -8.61 -18.66
N GLY A 98 14.64 -7.50 -18.32
CA GLY A 98 14.01 -6.33 -17.74
C GLY A 98 13.00 -5.67 -18.69
N GLY A 99 12.14 -4.85 -18.11
CA GLY A 99 11.14 -4.06 -18.81
C GLY A 99 9.72 -4.56 -18.60
N ILE A 100 8.78 -3.62 -18.60
CA ILE A 100 7.35 -3.91 -18.59
C ILE A 100 6.97 -4.49 -19.96
N PRO A 101 6.16 -5.56 -20.02
CA PRO A 101 5.60 -6.04 -21.28
C PRO A 101 4.98 -4.90 -22.10
N SER A 102 5.25 -4.85 -23.40
CA SER A 102 4.87 -3.73 -24.27
C SER A 102 3.37 -3.43 -24.24
N GLU A 103 2.55 -4.47 -24.16
CA GLU A 103 1.08 -4.38 -24.09
C GLU A 103 0.62 -3.62 -22.84
N ILE A 104 1.20 -3.92 -21.68
CA ILE A 104 0.93 -3.21 -20.42
C ILE A 104 1.51 -1.79 -20.50
N ASN A 105 2.73 -1.64 -21.02
CA ASN A 105 3.41 -0.35 -21.12
C ASN A 105 2.66 0.68 -22.01
N VAL A 106 1.94 0.21 -23.03
CA VAL A 106 1.09 1.08 -23.89
C VAL A 106 -0.26 1.38 -23.23
N ALA A 107 -0.80 0.45 -22.45
CA ALA A 107 -2.06 0.64 -21.73
C ALA A 107 -1.93 1.61 -20.55
N LEU A 108 -0.75 1.65 -19.91
CA LEU A 108 -0.45 2.51 -18.76
C LEU A 108 -0.30 3.97 -19.21
N ILE A 109 -1.19 4.83 -18.71
CA ILE A 109 -1.12 6.28 -18.96
C ILE A 109 0.04 6.91 -18.19
N GLN A 110 0.20 6.54 -16.92
CA GLN A 110 1.37 6.92 -16.12
C GLN A 110 2.31 5.73 -16.01
N LYS A 111 3.56 5.94 -16.43
CA LYS A 111 4.59 4.90 -16.33
C LYS A 111 5.04 4.77 -14.87
N PRO A 112 4.89 3.59 -14.25
CA PRO A 112 5.36 3.40 -12.90
C PRO A 112 6.88 3.54 -12.86
N ALA A 113 7.40 4.13 -11.78
CA ALA A 113 8.82 4.04 -11.47
C ALA A 113 9.18 2.55 -11.33
N LEU A 114 10.31 2.14 -11.89
CA LEU A 114 10.82 0.78 -11.75
C LEU A 114 12.12 0.78 -10.98
N ALA A 115 12.36 -0.30 -10.24
CA ALA A 115 13.70 -0.60 -9.76
C ALA A 115 14.62 -0.85 -10.95
N ASP A 116 15.89 -0.54 -10.78
CA ASP A 116 16.91 -0.72 -11.80
C ASP A 116 17.12 -2.22 -12.11
N ALA A 117 17.18 -3.05 -11.07
CA ALA A 117 17.35 -4.49 -11.19
C ALA A 117 16.61 -5.26 -10.08
N ILE A 118 16.13 -6.46 -10.40
CA ILE A 118 15.63 -7.42 -9.41
C ILE A 118 16.71 -8.47 -9.16
N ASP A 119 17.34 -8.37 -8.00
CA ASP A 119 18.55 -9.12 -7.66
C ASP A 119 18.21 -10.54 -7.24
N THR A 120 17.31 -10.68 -6.28
CA THR A 120 16.88 -11.98 -5.75
C THR A 120 15.37 -12.01 -5.53
N VAL A 121 14.78 -13.18 -5.70
CA VAL A 121 13.38 -13.46 -5.33
C VAL A 121 13.35 -14.74 -4.52
N LEU A 122 12.57 -14.71 -3.46
CA LEU A 122 12.16 -15.84 -2.67
C LEU A 122 10.64 -15.94 -2.75
N ALA A 123 10.18 -17.02 -3.38
CA ALA A 123 8.77 -17.28 -3.58
C ALA A 123 8.48 -18.76 -3.33
N PRO A 124 7.37 -19.14 -2.69
CA PRO A 124 6.98 -20.55 -2.53
C PRO A 124 6.58 -21.18 -3.87
N SER A 125 6.89 -22.45 -4.08
CA SER A 125 6.45 -23.19 -5.27
C SER A 125 4.95 -23.47 -5.29
N THR A 126 4.30 -23.42 -4.13
CA THR A 126 2.85 -23.64 -3.98
C THR A 126 2.22 -22.54 -3.13
N GLY A 127 0.98 -22.17 -3.46
CA GLY A 127 0.23 -21.15 -2.73
C GLY A 127 -1.25 -21.50 -2.57
N PRO A 128 -1.96 -20.86 -1.62
CA PRO A 128 -3.39 -21.10 -1.41
C PRO A 128 -4.23 -20.38 -2.48
N ILE A 129 -5.39 -20.94 -2.88
CA ILE A 129 -6.33 -20.30 -3.84
C ILE A 129 -7.30 -19.29 -3.19
N HIS A 130 -7.41 -19.25 -1.87
CA HIS A 130 -8.33 -18.36 -1.13
C HIS A 130 -7.62 -17.62 0.01
N GLY A 131 -6.36 -17.22 -0.22
CA GLY A 131 -5.55 -16.59 0.81
C GLY A 131 -4.63 -15.51 0.25
N THR A 132 -3.45 -15.42 0.87
CA THR A 132 -2.41 -14.49 0.45
C THR A 132 -1.18 -15.28 0.06
N TYR A 133 -0.76 -15.13 -1.19
CA TYR A 133 0.53 -15.65 -1.64
C TYR A 133 1.59 -14.58 -1.42
N ARG A 134 2.59 -14.88 -0.58
CA ARG A 134 3.63 -13.93 -0.20
C ARG A 134 4.92 -14.22 -0.94
N ILE A 135 5.57 -13.16 -1.40
CA ILE A 135 6.90 -13.23 -2.02
C ILE A 135 7.80 -12.17 -1.43
N LEU A 136 9.08 -12.49 -1.29
CA LEU A 136 10.10 -11.55 -0.87
C LEU A 136 11.08 -11.37 -2.02
N PHE A 137 11.43 -10.14 -2.35
CA PHE A 137 12.48 -9.89 -3.32
C PHE A 137 13.40 -8.77 -2.84
N VAL A 138 14.60 -8.76 -3.40
CA VAL A 138 15.57 -7.68 -3.23
C VAL A 138 15.73 -6.99 -4.56
N ALA A 139 15.58 -5.66 -4.55
CA ALA A 139 15.71 -4.83 -5.72
C ALA A 139 16.77 -3.75 -5.52
N THR A 140 17.49 -3.43 -6.59
CA THR A 140 18.40 -2.29 -6.66
C THR A 140 17.65 -1.11 -7.26
N LEU A 141 17.65 0.01 -6.53
CA LEU A 141 16.96 1.25 -6.87
C LEU A 141 17.90 2.25 -7.58
N PRO A 142 17.37 3.10 -8.46
CA PRO A 142 18.18 4.11 -9.15
C PRO A 142 18.78 5.14 -8.18
N ASP A 143 18.07 5.47 -7.09
CA ASP A 143 18.52 6.41 -6.07
C ASP A 143 18.02 6.00 -4.67
N ALA A 144 18.74 6.42 -3.62
CA ALA A 144 18.42 6.17 -2.21
C ALA A 144 17.26 7.03 -1.68
N ARG A 145 16.50 7.67 -2.57
CA ARG A 145 15.32 8.48 -2.23
C ARG A 145 14.02 7.78 -2.58
N HIS A 146 14.04 6.47 -2.80
CA HIS A 146 12.85 5.70 -3.09
C HIS A 146 12.62 4.67 -1.99
N THR A 147 11.36 4.47 -1.62
CA THR A 147 10.91 3.40 -0.74
C THR A 147 9.89 2.54 -1.47
N ALA A 148 9.74 1.29 -1.02
CA ALA A 148 8.73 0.39 -1.55
C ALA A 148 7.33 0.97 -1.28
N ALA A 149 6.52 1.00 -2.33
CA ALA A 149 5.09 1.29 -2.27
C ALA A 149 4.32 0.06 -2.74
N ALA A 150 2.98 0.12 -2.75
CA ALA A 150 2.13 -0.98 -3.20
C ALA A 150 2.56 -1.50 -4.58
N ALA A 151 2.48 -2.82 -4.77
CA ALA A 151 2.74 -3.45 -6.05
C ALA A 151 1.45 -3.62 -6.84
N THR A 152 1.51 -3.50 -8.15
CA THR A 152 0.39 -3.80 -9.03
C THR A 152 0.65 -5.12 -9.74
N VAL A 153 -0.32 -6.02 -9.70
CA VAL A 153 -0.24 -7.32 -10.37
C VAL A 153 -1.21 -7.34 -11.54
N PHE A 154 -0.69 -7.76 -12.69
CA PHE A 154 -1.41 -7.94 -13.93
C PHE A 154 -1.47 -9.41 -14.27
N ARG A 155 -2.67 -9.94 -14.45
CA ARG A 155 -2.88 -11.31 -14.90
C ARG A 155 -3.35 -11.33 -16.35
N ARG A 156 -2.77 -12.24 -17.12
CA ARG A 156 -3.30 -12.65 -18.43
C ARG A 156 -3.23 -14.17 -18.53
N GLY A 157 -4.38 -14.84 -18.51
CA GLY A 157 -4.44 -16.30 -18.49
C GLY A 157 -3.72 -16.91 -17.27
N ARG A 158 -2.59 -17.59 -17.52
CA ARG A 158 -1.70 -18.22 -16.53
C ARG A 158 -0.43 -17.40 -16.24
N ASP A 159 -0.27 -16.22 -16.85
CA ASP A 159 0.87 -15.34 -16.59
C ASP A 159 0.49 -14.27 -15.57
N LEU A 160 1.35 -14.09 -14.56
CA LEU A 160 1.26 -13.04 -13.54
C LEU A 160 2.46 -12.10 -13.68
N THR A 161 2.22 -10.85 -14.02
CA THR A 161 3.23 -9.79 -14.09
C THR A 161 3.09 -8.88 -12.89
N ILE A 162 4.11 -8.84 -12.04
CA ILE A 162 4.14 -8.05 -10.81
C ILE A 162 5.04 -6.84 -11.06
N ILE A 163 4.44 -5.65 -10.99
CA ILE A 163 5.13 -4.37 -11.12
C ILE A 163 5.21 -3.75 -9.73
N PRO A 164 6.40 -3.73 -9.09
CA PRO A 164 6.56 -3.07 -7.80
C PRO A 164 6.40 -1.56 -7.93
N GLY A 165 5.62 -0.96 -7.03
CA GLY A 165 5.55 0.49 -6.91
C GLY A 165 6.71 1.04 -6.07
N TRP A 166 7.16 2.23 -6.42
CA TRP A 166 8.18 2.95 -5.67
C TRP A 166 7.75 4.40 -5.49
N GLU A 167 7.79 4.86 -4.25
CA GLU A 167 7.48 6.24 -3.90
C GLU A 167 8.75 6.98 -3.54
N ARG A 168 8.82 8.27 -3.89
CA ARG A 168 9.94 9.11 -3.54
C ARG A 168 9.78 9.64 -2.12
N ILE A 169 10.80 9.42 -1.30
CA ILE A 169 10.88 9.99 0.04
C ILE A 169 11.19 11.49 -0.09
N GLU A 170 10.33 12.33 0.48
CA GLU A 170 10.51 13.78 0.46
C GLU A 170 11.50 14.29 1.52
N GLY A 171 12.05 15.48 1.27
CA GLY A 171 12.97 16.17 2.18
C GLY A 171 14.43 15.72 2.07
N ARG A 172 15.17 15.82 3.19
CA ARG A 172 16.58 15.39 3.30
C ARG A 172 16.74 13.92 3.72
N LEU A 173 15.64 13.19 3.86
CA LEU A 173 15.65 11.80 4.26
C LEU A 173 16.14 10.94 3.09
N GLN A 174 17.05 10.02 3.39
CA GLN A 174 17.55 9.03 2.44
C GLN A 174 17.40 7.66 3.07
N ALA A 175 17.00 6.68 2.27
CA ALA A 175 17.10 5.29 2.63
C ALA A 175 18.58 4.96 2.92
N ARG A 176 18.80 4.03 3.85
CA ARG A 176 20.14 3.62 4.28
C ARG A 176 20.99 3.07 3.12
N SER A 177 20.35 2.55 2.07
CA SER A 177 21.02 2.02 0.89
C SER A 177 20.13 2.10 -0.35
N ARG A 178 20.72 1.88 -1.53
CA ARG A 178 20.00 1.70 -2.81
C ARG A 178 19.45 0.28 -3.01
N SER A 179 19.58 -0.60 -2.01
CA SER A 179 18.99 -1.93 -2.03
C SER A 179 17.78 -1.95 -1.09
N ALA A 180 16.66 -2.46 -1.59
CA ALA A 180 15.42 -2.59 -0.84
C ALA A 180 14.94 -4.04 -0.88
N ALA A 181 14.75 -4.62 0.31
CA ALA A 181 13.99 -5.85 0.45
C ALA A 181 12.50 -5.49 0.53
N VAL A 182 11.67 -6.21 -0.22
CA VAL A 182 10.23 -5.94 -0.31
C VAL A 182 9.46 -7.24 -0.19
N LEU A 183 8.53 -7.29 0.76
CA LEU A 183 7.55 -8.35 0.91
C LEU A 183 6.27 -7.93 0.18
N VAL A 184 5.84 -8.70 -0.83
CA VAL A 184 4.58 -8.47 -1.53
C VAL A 184 3.58 -9.56 -1.17
N SER A 185 2.37 -9.12 -0.82
CA SER A 185 1.26 -9.97 -0.43
C SER A 185 0.21 -9.97 -1.54
N ILE A 186 0.21 -11.03 -2.34
CA ILE A 186 -0.67 -11.16 -3.51
C ILE A 186 -1.99 -11.81 -3.06
N PRO A 187 -3.15 -11.14 -3.19
CA PRO A 187 -4.43 -11.75 -2.89
C PRO A 187 -4.77 -12.79 -3.95
N THR A 188 -4.96 -14.04 -3.55
CA THR A 188 -5.25 -15.14 -4.48
C THR A 188 -6.73 -15.44 -4.66
N GLY A 189 -7.61 -14.78 -3.89
CA GLY A 189 -9.06 -15.06 -3.90
C GLY A 189 -9.76 -14.88 -5.25
N SER A 190 -9.17 -14.11 -6.19
CA SER A 190 -9.67 -13.93 -7.56
C SER A 190 -8.97 -14.81 -8.60
N LEU A 191 -7.99 -15.62 -8.18
CA LEU A 191 -7.19 -16.49 -9.05
C LEU A 191 -7.74 -17.93 -9.01
N PRO A 192 -8.12 -18.49 -10.17
CA PRO A 192 -8.44 -19.92 -10.28
C PRO A 192 -7.27 -20.81 -9.88
N ALA A 193 -7.55 -22.06 -9.53
CA ALA A 193 -6.52 -23.05 -9.21
C ALA A 193 -5.62 -23.44 -10.41
N GLY A 194 -4.41 -23.90 -10.08
CA GLY A 194 -3.43 -24.51 -10.97
C GLY A 194 -2.16 -23.67 -11.16
N ASP A 195 -1.40 -24.01 -12.19
CA ASP A 195 -0.07 -23.43 -12.41
C ASP A 195 -0.11 -22.03 -13.01
N TYR A 196 0.70 -21.14 -12.45
CA TYR A 196 0.94 -19.79 -12.94
C TYR A 196 2.44 -19.54 -13.11
N ARG A 197 2.77 -18.77 -14.15
CA ARG A 197 4.10 -18.20 -14.34
C ARG A 197 4.11 -16.77 -13.82
N ALA A 198 4.74 -16.56 -12.67
CA ALA A 198 4.88 -15.25 -12.07
C ALA A 198 6.20 -14.59 -12.47
N THR A 199 6.17 -13.27 -12.70
CA THR A 199 7.35 -12.47 -13.04
C THR A 199 7.32 -11.14 -12.30
N VAL A 200 8.36 -10.85 -11.52
CA VAL A 200 8.59 -9.51 -10.95
C VAL A 200 9.46 -8.71 -11.89
N VAL A 201 8.98 -7.52 -12.25
CA VAL A 201 9.57 -6.67 -13.28
C VAL A 201 10.53 -5.65 -12.66
N GLY A 202 11.74 -5.60 -13.20
CA GLY A 202 12.69 -4.50 -13.03
C GLY A 202 13.06 -3.88 -14.38
N ALA A 203 13.73 -2.72 -14.39
CA ALA A 203 14.07 -2.01 -15.62
C ALA A 203 15.10 -2.78 -16.47
N ARG A 204 16.18 -3.29 -15.86
CA ARG A 204 17.25 -4.04 -16.56
C ARG A 204 17.12 -5.54 -16.39
N SER A 205 16.73 -6.02 -15.22
CA SER A 205 16.55 -7.45 -14.93
C SER A 205 15.21 -7.72 -14.27
N SER A 206 14.58 -8.81 -14.68
CA SER A 206 13.35 -9.34 -14.09
C SER A 206 13.60 -10.76 -13.59
N ARG A 207 12.71 -11.25 -12.73
CA ARG A 207 12.80 -12.61 -12.18
C ARG A 207 11.48 -13.33 -12.35
N SER A 208 11.52 -14.56 -12.84
CA SER A 208 10.35 -15.37 -13.12
C SER A 208 10.40 -16.72 -12.42
N TRP A 209 9.26 -17.22 -11.99
CA TRP A 209 9.12 -18.55 -11.37
C TRP A 209 7.73 -19.13 -11.66
N THR A 210 7.56 -20.41 -11.37
CA THR A 210 6.27 -21.09 -11.45
C THR A 210 5.70 -21.29 -10.05
N VAL A 211 4.40 -21.06 -9.90
CA VAL A 211 3.66 -21.31 -8.67
C VAL A 211 2.41 -22.13 -8.98
N ASP A 212 2.19 -23.19 -8.20
CA ASP A 212 0.95 -23.97 -8.21
C ASP A 212 -0.01 -23.44 -7.13
N LEU A 213 -1.15 -22.90 -7.56
CA LEU A 213 -2.20 -22.47 -6.64
C LEU A 213 -3.19 -23.61 -6.41
N ARG A 214 -3.20 -24.15 -5.19
CA ARG A 214 -4.03 -25.29 -4.78
C ARG A 214 -4.80 -25.02 -3.49
N GLN A 215 -5.80 -25.89 -3.22
CA GLN A 215 -6.64 -25.83 -2.01
C GLN A 215 -5.87 -26.14 -0.74
#